data_AF-A0A7S0NFL3-F1
#
_entry.id   AF-A0A7S0NFL3-F1
#
_cell.length_a   1.000
_cell.length_b   1.000
_cell.length_c   1.000
_cell.angle_alpha   90.00
_cell.angle_beta   90.00
_cell.angle_gamma   90.00
#
_symmetry.space_group_name_H-M   'P 1'
#
loop_
_entity.id
_entity.type
_entity.pdbx_description
1 polymer ?
#
loop_
_entity_poly.entity_id
_entity_poly.type
_entity_poly.pdbx_seq_one_letter_code
_entity_poly.pdbx_strand_id
1 'polypeptide(L)'
;AATPGAVARVVHAAFGSARPRLLSDTSLAQMREFQPLTTGWSTGLRYGLGVMDVRFFQVPGVPPELFHFVGHAGQDYGSGAFLHYYNAALDVSIVLATSTAPGMNCSLVDLAGNAQAQIVSACEVWE
;
A
#
# COMPACT_ATOMS: atom_id res chain seq x y z
N ALA A 1 -9.73 -12.00 -11.17
CA ALA A 1 -8.92 -10.95 -10.52
C ALA A 1 -9.61 -9.59 -10.68
N ALA A 2 -9.46 -8.68 -9.72
CA ALA A 2 -9.99 -7.32 -9.83
C ALA A 2 -9.06 -6.44 -10.67
N THR A 3 -9.60 -5.48 -11.44
CA THR A 3 -8.77 -4.53 -12.20
C THR A 3 -8.26 -3.40 -11.30
N PRO A 4 -7.09 -2.78 -11.59
CA PRO A 4 -6.58 -1.67 -10.78
C PRO A 4 -7.56 -0.52 -10.64
N GLY A 5 -8.28 -0.19 -11.72
CA GLY A 5 -9.31 0.84 -11.69
C GLY A 5 -10.51 0.48 -10.81
N ALA A 6 -10.88 -0.79 -10.72
CA ALA A 6 -11.92 -1.24 -9.79
C ALA A 6 -11.45 -1.12 -8.33
N VAL A 7 -10.20 -1.52 -8.04
CA VAL A 7 -9.61 -1.36 -6.70
C VAL A 7 -9.54 0.11 -6.32
N ALA A 8 -9.13 1.00 -7.23
CA ALA A 8 -9.04 2.43 -6.97
C ALA A 8 -10.40 3.03 -6.59
N ARG A 9 -11.47 2.62 -7.29
CA ARG A 9 -12.84 3.03 -6.95
C ARG A 9 -13.29 2.52 -5.58
N VAL A 10 -12.95 1.29 -5.21
CA VAL A 10 -13.29 0.73 -3.89
C VAL A 10 -12.54 1.47 -2.79
N VAL A 11 -11.24 1.72 -2.96
CA VAL A 11 -10.42 2.51 -2.02
C VAL A 11 -11.02 3.92 -1.87
N HIS A 12 -11.36 4.57 -2.98
CA HIS A 12 -11.96 5.89 -2.94
C HIS A 12 -13.33 5.89 -2.24
N ALA A 13 -14.20 4.92 -2.55
CA ALA A 13 -15.51 4.79 -1.91
C ALA A 13 -15.43 4.47 -0.41
N ALA A 14 -14.35 3.83 0.05
CA ALA A 14 -14.10 3.51 1.45
C ALA A 14 -13.57 4.72 2.24
N PHE A 15 -12.59 5.44 1.69
CA PHE A 15 -11.81 6.45 2.43
C PHE A 15 -12.11 7.91 2.03
N GLY A 16 -12.72 8.10 0.87
CA GLY A 16 -13.05 9.39 0.28
C GLY A 16 -14.14 10.16 1.02
N SER A 17 -14.31 11.41 0.62
CA SER A 17 -15.29 12.32 1.22
C SER A 17 -16.71 12.16 0.65
N ALA A 18 -16.81 11.69 -0.60
CA ALA A 18 -18.05 11.58 -1.36
C ALA A 18 -19.04 10.55 -0.77
N ARG A 19 -20.34 10.88 -0.78
CA ARG A 19 -21.44 10.01 -0.29
C ARG A 19 -22.26 9.46 -1.46
N PRO A 20 -22.86 8.25 -1.34
CA PRO A 20 -22.75 7.33 -0.21
C PRO A 20 -21.37 6.66 -0.14
N ARG A 21 -20.83 6.52 1.07
CA ARG A 21 -19.57 5.81 1.29
C ARG A 21 -19.82 4.32 1.49
N LEU A 22 -18.81 3.52 1.16
CA LEU A 22 -18.80 2.09 1.43
C LEU A 22 -18.74 1.81 2.94
N LEU A 23 -18.05 2.68 3.70
CA LEU A 23 -17.88 2.54 5.15
C LEU A 23 -18.66 3.61 5.92
N SER A 24 -19.18 3.20 7.09
CA SER A 24 -19.71 4.13 8.10
C SER A 24 -18.57 4.99 8.67
N ASP A 25 -18.91 6.15 9.24
CA ASP A 25 -17.93 7.00 9.95
C ASP A 25 -17.23 6.23 11.08
N THR A 26 -17.99 5.43 11.84
CA THR A 26 -17.44 4.61 12.93
C THR A 26 -16.46 3.55 12.44
N SER A 27 -16.80 2.80 11.39
CA SER A 27 -15.92 1.78 10.83
C SER A 27 -14.65 2.40 10.23
N LEU A 28 -14.78 3.53 9.54
CA LEU A 28 -13.64 4.24 9.00
C LEU A 28 -12.71 4.75 10.10
N ALA A 29 -13.27 5.24 11.21
CA ALA A 29 -12.48 5.65 12.38
C ALA A 29 -11.74 4.46 13.01
N GLN A 30 -12.40 3.32 13.19
CA GLN A 30 -11.77 2.09 13.69
C GLN A 30 -10.65 1.59 12.78
N MET A 31 -10.84 1.64 11.46
CA MET A 31 -9.77 1.29 10.51
C MET A 31 -8.55 2.20 10.63
N ARG A 32 -8.75 3.47 11.01
CA ARG A 32 -7.69 4.49 11.15
C ARG A 32 -7.17 4.63 12.58
N GLU A 33 -7.52 3.72 13.49
CA GLU A 33 -6.95 3.66 14.84
C GLU A 33 -5.54 3.06 14.76
N PHE A 34 -4.59 3.86 14.25
CA PHE A 34 -3.24 3.40 13.96
C PHE A 34 -2.41 3.21 15.23
N GLN A 35 -1.82 2.02 15.36
CA GLN A 35 -0.82 1.69 16.36
C GLN A 35 0.47 1.22 15.68
N PRO A 36 1.65 1.47 16.25
CA PRO A 36 2.89 0.94 15.67
C PRO A 36 2.90 -0.59 15.77
N LEU A 37 3.26 -1.26 14.68
CA LEU A 37 3.56 -2.69 14.73
C LEU A 37 4.73 -2.93 15.70
N THR A 38 4.57 -3.87 16.62
CA THR A 38 5.59 -4.21 17.63
C THR A 38 6.44 -5.41 17.23
N THR A 39 5.98 -6.19 16.25
CA THR A 39 6.64 -7.40 15.73
C THR A 39 6.40 -7.53 14.22
N GLY A 40 7.11 -8.48 13.58
CA GLY A 40 6.91 -8.80 12.17
C GLY A 40 7.82 -8.01 11.23
N TRP A 41 7.35 -7.80 9.99
CA TRP A 41 8.16 -7.35 8.86
C TRP A 41 8.40 -5.84 8.80
N SER A 42 7.66 -5.04 9.58
CA SER A 42 7.82 -3.57 9.62
C SER A 42 7.51 -3.00 11.00
N THR A 43 8.33 -3.39 11.98
CA THR A 43 8.25 -2.81 13.34
C THR A 43 8.32 -1.29 13.28
N GLY A 44 7.38 -0.62 13.96
CA GLY A 44 7.24 0.84 13.97
C GLY A 44 6.29 1.40 12.90
N LEU A 45 5.89 0.62 11.90
CA LEU A 45 4.87 1.04 10.93
C LEU A 45 3.55 1.30 11.65
N ARG A 46 2.98 2.50 11.45
CA ARG A 46 1.65 2.85 11.94
C ARG A 46 0.60 2.07 11.15
N TYR A 47 -0.08 1.15 11.82
CA TYR A 47 -0.96 0.17 11.19
C TYR A 47 -2.28 0.09 11.95
N GLY A 48 -3.39 0.14 11.21
CA GLY A 48 -4.76 0.07 11.71
C GLY A 48 -5.42 -1.23 11.27
N LEU A 49 -6.75 -1.26 11.16
CA LEU A 49 -7.44 -2.46 10.68
C LEU A 49 -7.29 -2.60 9.15
N GLY A 50 -6.25 -3.33 8.73
CA GLY A 50 -5.99 -3.65 7.32
C GLY A 50 -5.43 -2.49 6.50
N VAL A 51 -4.99 -1.40 7.15
CA VAL A 51 -4.44 -0.23 6.49
C VAL A 51 -3.19 0.29 7.20
N MET A 52 -2.28 0.81 6.40
CA MET A 52 -1.04 1.48 6.76
C MET A 52 -1.22 3.00 6.69
N ASP A 53 -0.59 3.71 7.61
CA ASP A 53 -0.42 5.16 7.63
C ASP A 53 1.01 5.48 7.17
N VAL A 54 1.13 5.97 5.93
CA VAL A 54 2.42 6.09 5.24
C VAL A 54 2.65 7.47 4.65
N ARG A 55 3.93 7.83 4.53
CA ARG A 55 4.38 9.03 3.84
C ARG A 55 5.31 8.66 2.71
N PHE A 56 4.95 9.01 1.48
CA PHE A 56 5.73 8.68 0.29
C PHE A 56 6.35 9.93 -0.33
N PHE A 57 7.59 9.81 -0.83
CA PHE A 57 8.23 10.80 -1.72
C PHE A 57 8.25 12.25 -1.22
N GLN A 58 8.47 12.49 0.07
CA GLN A 58 8.45 13.85 0.62
C GLN A 58 9.47 14.77 -0.07
N VAL A 59 9.01 15.94 -0.52
CA VAL A 59 9.85 16.97 -1.15
C VAL A 59 9.88 18.22 -0.26
N PRO A 60 11.07 18.78 0.06
CA PRO A 60 11.17 20.02 0.82
C PRO A 60 10.40 21.17 0.16
N GLY A 61 9.68 21.96 0.97
CA GLY A 61 8.89 23.10 0.49
C GLY A 61 7.51 22.74 -0.09
N VAL A 62 7.17 21.45 -0.20
CA VAL A 62 5.83 20.99 -0.59
C VAL A 62 5.04 20.60 0.67
N PRO A 63 3.74 20.91 0.77
CA PRO A 63 2.96 20.60 1.96
C PRO A 63 2.96 19.11 2.32
N PRO A 64 3.21 18.75 3.60
CA PRO A 64 3.43 17.37 4.03
C PRO A 64 2.22 16.45 3.83
N GLU A 65 1.00 16.99 3.80
CA GLU A 65 -0.26 16.27 3.60
C GLU A 65 -0.41 15.71 2.17
N LEU A 66 0.26 16.31 1.18
CA LEU A 66 0.29 15.80 -0.19
C LEU A 66 1.08 14.48 -0.30
N PHE A 67 1.90 14.20 0.70
CA PHE A 67 2.68 12.98 0.80
C PHE A 67 2.05 11.96 1.75
N HIS A 68 0.93 12.28 2.39
CA HIS A 68 0.27 11.42 3.37
C HIS A 68 -0.77 10.52 2.69
N PHE A 69 -0.65 9.22 2.93
CA PHE A 69 -1.49 8.22 2.29
C PHE A 69 -1.98 7.19 3.31
N VAL A 70 -3.23 6.75 3.14
CA VAL A 70 -3.85 5.66 3.91
C VAL A 70 -4.34 4.59 2.96
N GLY A 71 -3.98 3.34 3.23
CA GLY A 71 -4.28 2.22 2.34
C GLY A 71 -3.36 1.06 2.67
N HIS A 72 -3.04 0.21 1.72
CA HIS A 72 -2.14 -0.91 1.99
C HIS A 72 -1.31 -1.22 0.73
N ALA A 73 -0.21 -1.95 0.91
CA ALA A 73 0.57 -2.50 -0.19
C ALA A 73 0.48 -4.02 -0.09
N GLY A 74 0.17 -4.69 -1.19
CA GLY A 74 -0.04 -6.14 -1.19
C GLY A 74 0.76 -6.81 -2.28
N GLN A 75 1.07 -8.08 -2.08
CA GLN A 75 1.69 -8.92 -3.09
C GLN A 75 1.19 -10.35 -2.92
N ASP A 76 1.01 -11.05 -4.04
CA ASP A 76 0.77 -12.48 -4.09
C ASP A 76 1.79 -13.18 -5.02
N TYR A 77 1.59 -14.48 -5.25
CA TYR A 77 2.49 -15.26 -6.09
C TYR A 77 2.28 -14.93 -7.58
N GLY A 78 3.03 -13.94 -8.07
CA GLY A 78 3.03 -13.53 -9.48
C GLY A 78 2.38 -12.18 -9.76
N SER A 79 1.82 -11.50 -8.74
CA SER A 79 1.33 -10.13 -8.90
C SER A 79 1.55 -9.28 -7.65
N GLY A 80 1.62 -7.96 -7.86
CA GLY A 80 1.80 -6.97 -6.81
C GLY A 80 0.75 -5.87 -6.93
N ALA A 81 0.35 -5.31 -5.80
CA ALA A 81 -0.41 -4.07 -5.69
C ALA A 81 0.33 -3.15 -4.72
N PHE A 82 1.52 -2.69 -5.14
CA PHE A 82 2.46 -1.91 -4.32
C PHE A 82 1.90 -0.57 -3.87
N LEU A 83 0.98 0.01 -4.66
CA LEU A 83 0.19 1.14 -4.23
C LEU A 83 -1.28 0.77 -4.35
N HIS A 84 -2.02 0.80 -3.25
CA HIS A 84 -3.47 0.96 -3.26
C HIS A 84 -3.88 1.83 -2.07
N TYR A 85 -3.71 3.13 -2.27
CA TYR A 85 -3.79 4.13 -1.22
C TYR A 85 -4.73 5.27 -1.59
N TYR A 86 -5.19 5.97 -0.56
CA TYR A 86 -5.98 7.20 -0.63
C TYR A 86 -5.18 8.37 -0.03
N ASN A 87 -5.17 9.51 -0.72
CA ASN A 87 -4.65 10.78 -0.22
C ASN A 87 -5.82 11.71 0.10
N ALA A 88 -5.93 12.11 1.36
CA ALA A 88 -7.04 12.95 1.82
C ALA A 88 -6.92 14.43 1.38
N ALA A 89 -5.71 14.94 1.19
CA ALA A 89 -5.48 16.32 0.78
C ALA A 89 -5.89 16.58 -0.68
N LEU A 90 -5.78 15.55 -1.52
CA LEU A 90 -6.14 15.60 -2.95
C LEU A 90 -7.47 14.92 -3.28
N ASP A 91 -8.10 14.25 -2.31
CA ASP A 91 -9.27 13.38 -2.48
C ASP A 91 -9.09 12.41 -3.68
N VAL A 92 -7.95 11.71 -3.70
CA VAL A 92 -7.57 10.81 -4.80
C VAL A 92 -7.18 9.45 -4.28
N SER A 93 -7.55 8.41 -5.03
CA SER A 93 -7.06 7.05 -4.83
C SER A 93 -6.14 6.64 -5.95
N ILE A 94 -4.99 6.08 -5.59
CA ILE A 94 -3.96 5.63 -6.51
C ILE A 94 -3.80 4.13 -6.34
N VAL A 95 -3.92 3.40 -7.45
CA VAL A 95 -3.60 1.98 -7.50
C VAL A 95 -2.56 1.72 -8.57
N LEU A 96 -1.43 1.14 -8.16
CA LEU A 96 -0.42 0.57 -9.04
C LEU A 96 -0.38 -0.93 -8.77
N ALA A 97 -0.83 -1.70 -9.77
CA ALA A 97 -0.71 -3.13 -9.76
C ALA A 97 0.23 -3.60 -10.88
N THR A 98 0.99 -4.66 -10.60
CA THR A 98 1.94 -5.28 -11.51
C THR A 98 1.60 -6.76 -11.65
N SER A 99 1.74 -7.30 -12.85
CA SER A 99 1.52 -8.74 -13.14
C SER A 99 2.83 -9.50 -13.28
N THR A 100 3.88 -9.01 -12.63
CA THR A 100 5.20 -9.63 -12.63
C THR A 100 5.42 -10.18 -11.23
N ALA A 101 5.81 -11.45 -11.12
CA ALA A 101 6.49 -11.92 -9.92
C ALA A 101 7.69 -10.99 -9.73
N PRO A 102 7.74 -10.14 -8.70
CA PRO A 102 9.02 -9.52 -8.40
C PRO A 102 9.94 -10.68 -8.01
N GLY A 103 10.98 -10.86 -8.82
CA GLY A 103 11.92 -11.95 -8.64
C GLY A 103 12.55 -11.81 -7.26
N MET A 104 12.53 -12.91 -6.49
CA MET A 104 13.54 -13.10 -5.44
C MET A 104 14.87 -12.72 -6.07
N ASN A 105 15.70 -11.90 -5.43
CA ASN A 105 16.90 -11.42 -6.11
C ASN A 105 17.94 -12.53 -6.41
N CYS A 106 17.65 -13.79 -6.03
CA CYS A 106 18.41 -15.03 -6.25
C CYS A 106 19.90 -14.96 -5.88
N SER A 107 20.37 -13.83 -5.35
CA SER A 107 21.76 -13.45 -5.13
C SER A 107 22.03 -13.31 -3.63
N LEU A 108 20.99 -13.06 -2.83
CA LEU A 108 21.08 -13.09 -1.38
C LEU A 108 20.86 -14.52 -0.89
N VAL A 109 21.72 -14.93 0.05
CA VAL A 109 21.66 -16.24 0.70
C VAL A 109 20.46 -16.33 1.65
N ASP A 110 19.97 -15.19 2.11
CA ASP A 110 18.83 -15.06 3.01
C ASP A 110 17.51 -14.90 2.23
N LEU A 111 16.57 -15.80 2.46
CA LEU A 111 15.22 -15.77 1.91
C LEU A 111 14.42 -14.54 2.37
N ALA A 112 14.63 -14.07 3.60
CA ALA A 112 13.97 -12.87 4.10
C ALA A 112 14.50 -11.61 3.40
N GLY A 113 15.83 -11.50 3.25
CA GLY A 113 16.47 -10.46 2.45
C GLY A 113 16.06 -10.49 0.96
N ASN A 114 15.92 -11.68 0.36
CA ASN A 114 15.41 -11.84 -1.00
C ASN A 114 13.98 -11.31 -1.17
N ALA A 115 13.10 -11.63 -0.22
CA ALA A 115 11.71 -11.15 -0.23
C ALA A 115 11.62 -9.63 -0.03
N GLN A 116 12.54 -9.00 0.70
CA GLN A 116 12.54 -7.54 0.81
C GLN A 116 13.10 -6.85 -0.44
N ALA A 117 14.09 -7.45 -1.10
CA ALA A 117 14.75 -6.88 -2.27
C ALA A 117 13.96 -7.00 -3.58
N GLN A 118 12.87 -7.76 -3.59
CA GLN A 118 11.99 -7.94 -4.76
C GLN A 118 11.38 -6.60 -5.26
N ILE A 119 11.32 -5.58 -4.40
CA ILE A 119 10.80 -4.24 -4.72
C ILE A 119 11.82 -3.41 -5.52
N VAL A 120 13.12 -3.76 -5.46
CA VAL A 120 14.24 -3.01 -6.09
C VAL A 120 14.91 -3.77 -7.24
N SER A 121 14.77 -5.09 -7.32
CA SER A 121 15.40 -5.92 -8.34
C SER A 121 14.48 -7.06 -8.76
N ALA A 122 14.33 -7.30 -10.07
CA ALA A 122 13.65 -8.48 -10.59
C ALA A 122 14.68 -9.42 -11.24
N CYS A 123 14.56 -10.72 -11.01
CA CYS A 123 15.27 -11.74 -11.79
C CYS A 123 14.54 -11.99 -13.11
N GLU A 124 15.30 -12.28 -14.16
CA GLU A 124 14.76 -12.98 -15.33
C GLU A 124 14.30 -14.38 -14.89
N VAL A 125 13.01 -14.66 -15.06
CA VAL A 125 12.49 -16.02 -15.00
C VAL A 125 12.76 -16.63 -16.37
N TRP A 126 13.80 -17.45 -16.48
CA TRP A 126 14.05 -18.24 -17.68
C TRP A 126 13.05 -19.41 -17.70
N GLU A 127 12.27 -19.52 -18.79
CA GLU A 127 11.44 -20.71 -19.11
C GLU A 127 12.30 -21.90 -19.54
#